data_AF-A0A0F8YYN7-F1
#
_entry.id   AF-A0A0F8YYN7-F1
#
_cell.length_a   1.000
_cell.length_b   1.000
_cell.length_c   1.000
_cell.angle_alpha   90.00
_cell.angle_beta   90.00
_cell.angle_gamma   90.00
#
_symmetry.space_group_name_H-M   'P 1'
#
loop_
_entity.id
_entity.type
_entity.pdbx_description
1 polymer ?
#
loop_
_entity_poly.entity_id
_entity_poly.type
_entity_poly.pdbx_seq_one_letter_code
_entity_poly.pdbx_strand_id
1 'polypeptide(L)'
;MIGMMYLVLMAMLALNVSKDVLNAFVLVDEGLTNTTGNFAKKNNVYYQEFDRAAAENPVKAGPWQAKALEVKRRADELHQYLQDLKYKIIIKSEGEDTHAIHEGDIIGGLILGKDNTTLAAEIMIGADGGGRANDLKMAIGGFREHLISLISEENETIRASIESNLATEERIVLSHGKEEMQSWEISHFDQMPLIAVITLLSKMQNDVR
;
A
#
# COMPACT_ATOMS: atom_id res chain seq x y z
N MET A 1 -21.61 20.73 35.42
CA MET A 1 -21.41 19.38 34.88
C MET A 1 -22.01 19.17 33.48
N ILE A 2 -23.17 19.74 33.15
CA ILE A 2 -23.77 19.67 31.80
C ILE A 2 -22.86 20.24 30.67
N GLY A 3 -22.07 21.29 30.97
CA GLY A 3 -21.15 21.89 29.99
C GLY A 3 -19.99 20.97 29.57
N MET A 4 -19.45 20.13 30.46
CA MET A 4 -18.41 19.17 30.09
C MET A 4 -18.97 18.05 29.20
N MET A 5 -20.20 17.59 29.44
CA MET A 5 -20.82 16.57 28.61
C MET A 5 -21.10 17.07 27.18
N TYR A 6 -21.55 18.33 27.04
CA TYR A 6 -21.78 18.94 25.71
C TYR A 6 -20.49 19.18 24.93
N LEU A 7 -19.40 19.55 25.61
CA LEU A 7 -18.09 19.71 24.98
C LEU A 7 -17.49 18.37 24.53
N VAL A 8 -17.65 17.31 25.33
CA VAL A 8 -17.23 15.95 24.94
C VAL A 8 -18.05 15.45 23.75
N LEU A 9 -19.37 15.68 23.74
CA LEU A 9 -20.24 15.29 22.62
C LEU A 9 -19.91 16.08 21.34
N MET A 10 -19.67 17.40 21.44
CA MET A 10 -19.24 18.22 20.30
C MET A 10 -17.85 17.81 19.81
N ALA A 11 -16.91 17.48 20.70
CA ALA A 11 -15.60 16.98 20.33
C ALA A 11 -15.69 15.63 19.60
N MET A 12 -16.55 14.71 20.07
CA MET A 12 -16.81 13.44 19.37
C MET A 12 -17.46 13.65 18.00
N LEU A 13 -18.37 14.61 17.85
CA LEU A 13 -18.98 14.95 16.56
C LEU A 13 -17.97 15.63 15.60
N ALA A 14 -17.06 16.45 16.13
CA ALA A 14 -16.03 17.15 15.35
C ALA A 14 -14.85 16.24 14.96
N LEU A 15 -14.61 15.17 15.73
CA LEU A 15 -13.59 14.15 15.41
C LEU A 15 -14.01 13.21 14.27
N ASN A 16 -15.30 13.20 13.89
CA ASN A 16 -15.76 12.36 12.79
C ASN A 16 -15.42 13.02 11.44
N VAL A 17 -14.61 12.32 10.65
CA VAL A 17 -14.31 12.68 9.26
C VAL A 17 -15.64 12.71 8.47
N SER A 18 -15.80 13.69 7.56
CA SER A 18 -17.04 13.78 6.79
C SER A 18 -17.22 12.55 5.88
N LYS A 19 -18.47 12.09 5.76
CA LYS A 19 -18.80 10.92 4.91
C LYS A 19 -18.37 11.14 3.46
N ASP A 20 -18.43 12.37 2.97
CA ASP A 20 -18.01 12.72 1.61
C ASP A 20 -16.50 12.53 1.41
N VAL A 21 -15.68 12.88 2.42
CA VAL A 21 -14.23 12.66 2.38
C VAL A 21 -13.92 11.16 2.39
N LEU A 22 -14.60 10.36 3.22
CA LEU A 22 -14.42 8.91 3.24
C LEU A 22 -14.83 8.26 1.91
N ASN A 23 -15.92 8.73 1.29
CA ASN A 23 -16.35 8.27 -0.03
C ASN A 23 -15.36 8.67 -1.13
N ALA A 24 -14.69 9.82 -1.01
CA ALA A 24 -13.63 10.19 -1.94
C ALA A 24 -12.45 9.21 -1.88
N PHE A 25 -12.08 8.73 -0.68
CA PHE A 25 -11.06 7.68 -0.54
C PHE A 25 -11.48 6.36 -1.19
N VAL A 26 -12.76 5.97 -1.08
CA VAL A 26 -13.29 4.80 -1.81
C VAL A 26 -13.11 4.96 -3.32
N LEU A 27 -13.48 6.11 -3.87
CA LEU A 27 -13.35 6.36 -5.31
C LEU A 27 -11.88 6.33 -5.78
N VAL A 28 -10.97 6.88 -4.98
CA VAL A 28 -9.53 6.83 -5.26
C VAL A 28 -9.02 5.39 -5.22
N ASP A 29 -9.45 4.60 -4.23
CA ASP A 29 -9.09 3.18 -4.10
C ASP A 29 -9.55 2.34 -5.30
N GLU A 30 -10.79 2.55 -5.76
CA GLU A 30 -11.34 1.90 -6.95
C GLU A 30 -10.53 2.29 -8.21
N GLY A 31 -10.18 3.57 -8.35
CA GLY A 31 -9.34 4.06 -9.44
C GLY A 31 -7.93 3.43 -9.44
N LEU A 32 -7.31 3.32 -8.27
CA LEU A 32 -6.01 2.69 -8.09
C LEU A 32 -6.08 1.18 -8.40
N THR A 33 -7.10 0.49 -7.90
CA THR A 33 -7.32 -0.95 -8.17
C THR A 33 -7.48 -1.22 -9.67
N ASN A 34 -8.27 -0.41 -10.36
CA ASN A 34 -8.41 -0.48 -11.82
C ASN A 34 -7.08 -0.23 -12.55
N THR A 35 -6.30 0.75 -12.10
CA THR A 35 -4.99 1.07 -12.68
C THR A 35 -4.01 -0.08 -12.49
N THR A 36 -3.96 -0.66 -11.30
CA THR A 36 -3.13 -1.82 -10.96
C THR A 36 -3.49 -3.03 -11.82
N GLY A 37 -4.79 -3.30 -12.04
CA GLY A 37 -5.25 -4.34 -12.96
C GLY A 37 -4.83 -4.10 -14.42
N ASN A 38 -4.82 -2.84 -14.86
CA ASN A 38 -4.35 -2.47 -16.20
C ASN A 38 -2.83 -2.65 -16.35
N PHE A 39 -2.04 -2.28 -15.33
CA PHE A 39 -0.60 -2.53 -15.33
C PHE A 39 -0.30 -4.02 -15.32
N ALA A 40 -1.01 -4.83 -14.52
CA ALA A 40 -0.85 -6.28 -14.54
C ALA A 40 -1.06 -6.89 -15.94
N LYS A 41 -2.11 -6.46 -16.66
CA LYS A 41 -2.37 -6.88 -18.05
C LYS A 41 -1.24 -6.47 -19.00
N LYS A 42 -0.76 -5.22 -18.92
CA LYS A 42 0.34 -4.72 -19.76
C LYS A 42 1.65 -5.45 -19.46
N ASN A 43 1.98 -5.64 -18.19
CA ASN A 43 3.19 -6.35 -17.76
C ASN A 43 3.18 -7.79 -18.25
N ASN A 44 2.02 -8.45 -18.25
CA ASN A 44 1.89 -9.79 -18.81
C ASN A 44 2.23 -9.87 -20.30
N VAL A 45 1.91 -8.83 -21.09
CA VAL A 45 2.34 -8.75 -22.49
C VAL A 45 3.87 -8.67 -22.58
N TYR A 46 4.52 -7.84 -21.76
CA TYR A 46 5.99 -7.76 -21.75
C TYR A 46 6.64 -9.09 -21.35
N TYR A 47 6.10 -9.82 -20.37
CA TYR A 47 6.60 -11.14 -20.00
C TYR A 47 6.47 -12.15 -21.14
N GLN A 48 5.35 -12.14 -21.87
CA GLN A 48 5.17 -12.99 -23.06
C GLN A 48 6.18 -12.66 -24.16
N GLU A 49 6.56 -11.40 -24.32
CA GLU A 49 7.60 -11.00 -25.27
C GLU A 49 8.99 -11.49 -24.86
N PHE A 50 9.31 -11.50 -23.56
CA PHE A 50 10.53 -12.13 -23.04
C PHE A 50 10.53 -13.64 -23.29
N ASP A 51 9.40 -14.31 -23.09
CA ASP A 51 9.26 -15.75 -23.36
C ASP A 51 9.45 -16.06 -24.86
N ARG A 52 8.85 -15.26 -25.74
CA ARG A 52 9.04 -15.39 -27.19
C ARG A 52 10.50 -15.18 -27.60
N ALA A 53 11.12 -14.11 -27.11
CA ALA A 53 12.51 -13.80 -27.42
C ALA A 53 13.48 -14.89 -26.93
N ALA A 54 13.22 -15.46 -25.76
CA ALA A 54 14.00 -16.58 -25.22
C ALA A 54 13.80 -17.87 -26.02
N ALA A 55 12.61 -18.12 -26.55
CA ALA A 55 12.35 -19.26 -27.43
C ALA A 55 13.07 -19.11 -28.78
N GLU A 56 13.14 -17.89 -29.33
CA GLU A 56 13.82 -17.60 -30.60
C GLU A 56 15.35 -17.60 -30.46
N ASN A 57 15.89 -17.04 -29.37
CA ASN A 57 17.33 -16.99 -29.12
C ASN A 57 17.66 -17.21 -27.63
N PRO A 58 17.73 -18.47 -27.17
CA PRO A 58 17.95 -18.80 -25.77
C PRO A 58 19.27 -18.24 -25.21
N VAL A 59 20.33 -18.20 -26.04
CA VAL A 59 21.66 -17.76 -25.60
C VAL A 59 21.68 -16.28 -25.28
N LYS A 60 21.01 -15.45 -26.09
CA LYS A 60 21.00 -14.00 -25.91
C LYS A 60 19.88 -13.54 -24.98
N ALA A 61 18.67 -14.07 -25.13
CA ALA A 61 17.47 -13.59 -24.44
C ALA A 61 17.15 -14.36 -23.16
N GLY A 62 17.62 -15.60 -23.00
CA GLY A 62 17.38 -16.42 -21.80
C GLY A 62 17.78 -15.74 -20.48
N PRO A 63 18.98 -15.12 -20.36
CA PRO A 63 19.35 -14.40 -19.14
C PRO A 63 18.42 -13.22 -18.80
N TRP A 64 17.85 -12.55 -19.81
CA TRP A 64 16.92 -11.43 -19.61
C TRP A 64 15.53 -11.90 -19.22
N GLN A 65 15.05 -13.00 -19.82
CA GLN A 65 13.82 -13.66 -19.40
C GLN A 65 13.90 -14.09 -17.94
N ALA A 66 14.99 -14.74 -17.52
CA ALA A 66 15.17 -15.16 -16.14
C ALA A 66 15.10 -13.98 -15.15
N LYS A 67 15.75 -12.85 -15.48
CA LYS A 67 15.64 -11.61 -14.69
C LYS A 67 14.20 -11.07 -14.65
N ALA A 68 13.52 -11.03 -15.80
CA ALA A 68 12.14 -10.54 -15.89
C ALA A 68 11.16 -11.39 -15.06
N LEU A 69 11.31 -12.71 -15.09
CA LEU A 69 10.50 -13.63 -14.30
C LEU A 69 10.80 -13.54 -12.80
N GLU A 70 12.04 -13.30 -12.41
CA GLU A 70 12.38 -13.06 -11.00
C GLU A 70 11.78 -11.75 -10.49
N VAL A 71 11.82 -10.67 -11.28
CA VAL A 71 11.13 -9.41 -10.97
C VAL A 71 9.63 -9.64 -10.84
N LYS A 72 9.02 -10.37 -11.78
CA LYS A 72 7.59 -10.74 -11.74
C LYS A 72 7.24 -11.43 -10.44
N ARG A 73 7.98 -12.48 -10.08
CA ARG A 73 7.76 -13.28 -8.87
C ARG A 73 7.80 -12.42 -7.61
N ARG A 74 8.83 -11.58 -7.46
CA ARG A 74 8.97 -10.69 -6.30
C ARG A 74 7.89 -9.62 -6.24
N ALA A 75 7.50 -9.04 -7.38
CA ALA A 75 6.42 -8.08 -7.45
C ALA A 75 5.07 -8.71 -7.08
N ASP A 76 4.81 -9.94 -7.55
CA ASP A 76 3.61 -10.71 -7.21
C ASP A 76 3.56 -11.06 -5.71
N GLU A 77 4.68 -11.46 -5.12
CA GLU A 77 4.79 -11.73 -3.68
C GLU A 77 4.52 -10.48 -2.84
N LEU A 78 5.11 -9.34 -3.18
CA LEU A 78 4.89 -8.09 -2.47
C LEU A 78 3.46 -7.56 -2.66
N HIS A 79 2.91 -7.67 -3.87
CA HIS A 79 1.53 -7.30 -4.17
C HIS A 79 0.54 -8.15 -3.37
N GLN A 80 0.76 -9.46 -3.29
CA GLN A 80 -0.07 -10.37 -2.50
C GLN A 80 0.06 -10.07 -1.01
N TYR A 81 1.28 -9.80 -0.52
CA TYR A 81 1.49 -9.42 0.88
C TYR A 81 0.70 -8.14 1.25
N LEU A 82 0.71 -7.13 0.38
CA LEU A 82 -0.12 -5.92 0.54
C LEU A 82 -1.62 -6.26 0.55
N GLN A 83 -2.08 -7.15 -0.32
CA GLN A 83 -3.49 -7.58 -0.37
C GLN A 83 -3.89 -8.30 0.92
N ASP A 84 -3.05 -9.19 1.43
CA ASP A 84 -3.28 -9.91 2.68
C ASP A 84 -3.36 -8.97 3.88
N LEU A 85 -2.57 -7.88 3.88
CA LEU A 85 -2.67 -6.84 4.91
C LEU A 85 -4.01 -6.13 4.85
N LYS A 86 -4.49 -5.77 3.65
CA LYS A 86 -5.82 -5.15 3.47
C LYS A 86 -6.93 -6.07 4.01
N TYR A 87 -6.88 -7.37 3.72
CA TYR A 87 -7.83 -8.33 4.28
C TYR A 87 -7.76 -8.42 5.80
N LYS A 88 -6.56 -8.53 6.36
CA LYS A 88 -6.38 -8.60 7.82
C LYS A 88 -6.99 -7.40 8.53
N ILE A 89 -6.83 -6.20 7.98
CA ILE A 89 -7.41 -4.96 8.53
C ILE A 89 -8.94 -5.01 8.48
N ILE A 90 -9.52 -5.42 7.35
CA ILE A 90 -10.99 -5.46 7.18
C ILE A 90 -11.62 -6.55 8.05
N ILE A 91 -11.05 -7.76 8.07
CA ILE A 91 -11.53 -8.87 8.90
C ILE A 91 -11.44 -8.50 10.39
N LYS A 92 -10.38 -7.81 10.82
CA LYS A 92 -10.26 -7.31 12.19
C LYS A 92 -11.35 -6.27 12.53
N SER A 93 -11.80 -5.50 11.55
CA SER A 93 -12.81 -4.45 11.71
C SER A 93 -14.24 -4.99 11.72
N GLU A 94 -14.56 -5.91 10.83
CA GLU A 94 -15.95 -6.30 10.54
C GLU A 94 -16.25 -7.79 10.76
N GLY A 95 -15.23 -8.61 10.99
CA GLY A 95 -15.32 -10.06 11.09
C GLY A 95 -15.11 -10.79 9.75
N GLU A 96 -15.09 -12.12 9.79
CA GLU A 96 -14.85 -12.97 8.62
C GLU A 96 -16.03 -12.95 7.62
N ASP A 97 -17.26 -12.75 8.09
CA ASP A 97 -18.49 -12.70 7.27
C ASP A 97 -18.77 -11.30 6.67
N THR A 98 -17.74 -10.47 6.51
CA THR A 98 -17.89 -9.12 5.95
C THR A 98 -18.33 -9.16 4.48
N HIS A 99 -19.26 -8.26 4.12
CA HIS A 99 -19.68 -8.06 2.74
C HIS A 99 -18.70 -7.17 1.96
N ALA A 100 -17.73 -6.55 2.65
CA ALA A 100 -16.71 -5.73 2.02
C ALA A 100 -15.66 -6.55 1.27
N ILE A 101 -15.60 -7.87 1.50
CA ILE A 101 -14.76 -8.79 0.73
C ILE A 101 -15.67 -9.68 -0.10
N HIS A 102 -15.55 -9.60 -1.42
CA HIS A 102 -16.34 -10.40 -2.36
C HIS A 102 -15.44 -11.00 -3.41
N GLU A 103 -15.47 -12.33 -3.58
CA GLU A 103 -14.65 -13.07 -4.56
C GLU A 103 -13.14 -12.79 -4.50
N GLY A 104 -12.62 -12.35 -3.35
CA GLY A 104 -11.22 -11.96 -3.21
C GLY A 104 -10.92 -10.54 -3.73
N ASP A 105 -11.93 -9.68 -3.81
CA ASP A 105 -11.76 -8.24 -4.00
C ASP A 105 -12.33 -7.47 -2.80
N ILE A 106 -11.74 -6.31 -2.52
CA ILE A 106 -12.21 -5.41 -1.47
C ILE A 106 -13.09 -4.35 -2.11
N ILE A 107 -14.35 -4.30 -1.68
CA ILE A 107 -15.32 -3.32 -2.11
C ILE A 107 -15.33 -2.19 -1.08
N GLY A 108 -14.55 -1.14 -1.35
CA GLY A 108 -14.38 0.01 -0.46
C GLY A 108 -15.72 0.62 -0.03
N GLY A 109 -16.72 0.67 -0.92
CA GLY A 109 -18.06 1.20 -0.62
C GLY A 109 -18.82 0.44 0.48
N LEU A 110 -18.55 -0.85 0.66
CA LEU A 110 -19.25 -1.73 1.60
C LEU A 110 -18.60 -1.80 2.98
N ILE A 111 -17.40 -1.24 3.15
CA ILE A 111 -16.72 -1.15 4.45
C ILE A 111 -17.60 -0.31 5.41
N LEU A 112 -17.97 -0.85 6.56
CA LEU A 112 -18.76 -0.17 7.58
C LEU A 112 -17.89 0.76 8.44
N GLY A 113 -16.69 0.31 8.83
CA GLY A 113 -15.78 1.01 9.75
C GLY A 113 -14.80 2.00 9.10
N LYS A 114 -15.19 2.67 8.01
CA LYS A 114 -14.28 3.48 7.17
C LYS A 114 -13.55 4.58 7.93
N ASP A 115 -14.21 5.17 8.92
CA ASP A 115 -13.73 6.29 9.75
C ASP A 115 -12.88 5.84 10.94
N ASN A 116 -12.80 4.54 11.25
CA ASN A 116 -12.04 4.05 12.39
C ASN A 116 -10.54 4.32 12.19
N THR A 117 -9.92 5.01 13.16
CA THR A 117 -8.51 5.41 13.09
C THR A 117 -7.56 4.53 13.90
N THR A 118 -8.08 3.57 14.65
CA THR A 118 -7.30 2.77 15.62
C THR A 118 -7.01 1.37 15.09
N LEU A 119 -7.98 0.72 14.44
CA LEU A 119 -7.88 -0.69 14.03
C LEU A 119 -6.75 -0.95 13.03
N ALA A 120 -6.56 -0.04 12.07
CA ALA A 120 -5.48 -0.15 11.11
C ALA A 120 -4.11 0.03 11.79
N ALA A 121 -3.99 1.00 12.70
CA ALA A 121 -2.78 1.25 13.49
C ALA A 121 -2.43 0.07 14.40
N GLU A 122 -3.41 -0.59 15.02
CA GLU A 122 -3.18 -1.80 15.84
C GLU A 122 -2.51 -2.94 15.05
N ILE A 123 -2.89 -3.13 13.78
CA ILE A 123 -2.31 -4.17 12.92
C ILE A 123 -0.96 -3.74 12.35
N MET A 124 -0.85 -2.49 11.91
CA MET A 124 0.31 -1.99 11.19
C MET A 124 1.44 -1.58 12.14
N ILE A 125 1.15 -0.84 13.20
CA ILE A 125 2.15 -0.35 14.15
C ILE A 125 2.28 -1.33 15.33
N GLY A 126 1.15 -1.81 15.85
CA GLY A 126 1.11 -2.67 17.04
C GLY A 126 1.45 -1.93 18.33
N ALA A 127 1.00 -2.46 19.48
CA ALA A 127 1.18 -1.79 20.77
C ALA A 127 2.65 -1.58 21.17
N ASP A 128 3.53 -2.50 20.77
CA ASP A 128 4.97 -2.47 21.08
C ASP A 128 5.83 -2.01 19.88
N GLY A 129 5.21 -1.47 18.81
CA GLY A 129 5.91 -1.13 17.57
C GLY A 129 6.35 -2.34 16.71
N GLY A 130 5.98 -3.56 17.11
CA GLY A 130 6.25 -4.81 16.38
C GLY A 130 5.18 -5.20 15.35
N GLY A 131 4.37 -4.26 14.88
CA GLY A 131 3.32 -4.51 13.90
C GLY A 131 3.84 -4.77 12.48
N ARG A 132 2.90 -4.98 11.56
CA ARG A 132 3.19 -5.39 10.18
C ARG A 132 3.82 -4.32 9.30
N ALA A 133 3.85 -3.06 9.74
CA ALA A 133 4.45 -1.96 9.00
C ALA A 133 5.96 -2.13 8.85
N ASN A 134 6.66 -2.64 9.88
CA ASN A 134 8.09 -2.91 9.79
C ASN A 134 8.38 -4.05 8.80
N ASP A 135 7.61 -5.14 8.85
CA ASP A 135 7.70 -6.23 7.88
C ASP A 135 7.48 -5.71 6.44
N LEU A 136 6.46 -4.86 6.27
CA LEU A 136 6.13 -4.25 4.98
C LEU A 136 7.25 -3.33 4.48
N LYS A 137 7.80 -2.50 5.36
CA LYS A 137 8.92 -1.60 5.06
C LYS A 137 10.14 -2.37 4.59
N MET A 138 10.49 -3.46 5.28
CA MET A 138 11.59 -4.34 4.88
C MET A 138 11.32 -5.02 3.54
N ALA A 139 10.09 -5.49 3.30
CA ALA A 139 9.71 -6.11 2.04
C ALA A 139 9.80 -5.12 0.84
N ILE A 140 9.32 -3.89 1.02
CA ILE A 140 9.43 -2.82 0.02
C ILE A 140 10.91 -2.45 -0.21
N GLY A 141 11.69 -2.28 0.86
CA GLY A 141 13.12 -1.96 0.78
C GLY A 141 13.91 -3.04 0.03
N GLY A 142 13.69 -4.31 0.36
CA GLY A 142 14.34 -5.43 -0.32
C GLY A 142 13.94 -5.55 -1.80
N PHE A 143 12.69 -5.25 -2.14
CA PHE A 143 12.25 -5.20 -3.54
C PHE A 143 12.91 -4.06 -4.30
N ARG A 144 12.95 -2.87 -3.70
CA ARG A 144 13.63 -1.67 -4.26
C ARG A 144 15.11 -1.95 -4.53
N GLU A 145 15.84 -2.48 -3.55
CA GLU A 145 17.26 -2.82 -3.70
C GLU A 145 17.49 -3.86 -4.80
N HIS A 146 16.60 -4.86 -4.90
CA HIS A 146 16.66 -5.84 -5.97
C HIS A 146 16.49 -5.17 -7.34
N LEU A 147 15.49 -4.32 -7.54
CA LEU A 147 15.30 -3.61 -8.81
C LEU A 147 16.51 -2.74 -9.17
N ILE A 148 17.05 -1.99 -8.20
CA ILE A 148 18.22 -1.13 -8.40
C ILE A 148 19.45 -1.95 -8.82
N SER A 149 19.63 -3.16 -8.28
CA SER A 149 20.74 -4.04 -8.66
C SER A 149 20.66 -4.61 -10.08
N LEU A 150 19.48 -4.59 -10.69
CA LEU A 150 19.27 -5.04 -12.07
C LEU A 150 19.51 -3.94 -13.11
N ILE A 151 19.58 -2.68 -12.69
CA ILE A 151 19.69 -1.50 -13.55
C ILE A 151 21.14 -1.01 -13.54
N SER A 152 21.65 -0.64 -14.71
CA SER A 152 22.99 -0.04 -14.82
C SER A 152 23.06 1.31 -14.09
N GLU A 153 24.21 1.62 -13.50
CA GLU A 153 24.41 2.87 -12.75
C GLU A 153 24.20 4.12 -13.62
N GLU A 154 24.45 4.02 -14.92
CA GLU A 154 24.26 5.09 -15.91
C GLU A 154 22.79 5.50 -16.11
N ASN A 155 21.82 4.65 -15.72
CA ASN A 155 20.39 4.93 -15.85
C ASN A 155 19.83 5.65 -14.61
N GLU A 156 20.40 6.81 -14.28
CA GLU A 156 20.05 7.59 -13.09
C GLU A 156 18.55 7.90 -13.00
N THR A 157 17.91 8.25 -14.12
CA THR A 157 16.47 8.59 -14.16
C THR A 157 15.58 7.42 -13.69
N ILE A 158 15.90 6.18 -14.09
CA ILE A 158 15.09 5.01 -13.71
C ILE A 158 15.34 4.66 -12.24
N ARG A 159 16.60 4.72 -11.79
CA ARG A 159 16.96 4.47 -10.38
C ARG A 159 16.26 5.47 -9.45
N ALA A 160 16.33 6.76 -9.78
CA ALA A 160 15.66 7.82 -9.02
C ALA A 160 14.12 7.64 -8.98
N SER A 161 13.51 7.19 -10.08
CA SER A 161 12.08 6.89 -10.10
C SER A 161 11.71 5.73 -9.17
N ILE A 162 12.52 4.68 -9.13
CA ILE A 162 12.30 3.51 -8.26
C ILE A 162 12.49 3.90 -6.79
N GLU A 163 13.54 4.67 -6.49
CA GLU A 163 13.83 5.16 -5.15
C GLU A 163 12.70 6.03 -4.61
N SER A 164 12.19 6.94 -5.44
CA SER A 164 11.09 7.84 -5.08
C SER A 164 9.76 7.11 -4.89
N ASN A 165 9.38 6.22 -5.82
CA ASN A 165 8.10 5.53 -5.77
C ASN A 165 8.03 4.51 -4.63
N LEU A 166 9.14 3.81 -4.36
CA LEU A 166 9.25 2.81 -3.29
C LEU A 166 9.98 3.39 -2.06
N ALA A 167 9.89 4.69 -1.83
CA ALA A 167 10.56 5.35 -0.70
C ALA A 167 9.97 4.87 0.63
N THR A 168 10.87 4.44 1.53
CA THR A 168 10.53 3.95 2.88
C THR A 168 11.24 4.71 3.97
N GLU A 169 11.67 5.94 3.66
CA GLU A 169 12.45 6.78 4.54
C GLU A 169 11.57 7.48 5.57
N GLU A 170 12.19 7.83 6.69
CA GLU A 170 11.56 8.67 7.71
C GLU A 170 11.32 10.07 7.15
N ARG A 171 10.22 10.69 7.58
CA ARG A 171 9.82 12.01 7.07
C ARG A 171 9.85 13.02 8.20
N ILE A 172 10.33 14.21 7.86
CA ILE A 172 10.17 15.39 8.71
C ILE A 172 8.75 15.90 8.49
N VAL A 173 7.96 15.94 9.56
CA VAL A 173 6.61 16.51 9.55
C VAL A 173 6.56 17.73 10.46
N LEU A 174 5.71 18.68 10.11
CA LEU A 174 5.43 19.83 10.96
C LEU A 174 4.29 19.48 11.91
N SER A 175 4.64 19.19 13.16
CA SER A 175 3.71 18.92 14.26
C SER A 175 3.74 20.11 15.21
N HIS A 176 2.59 20.77 15.41
CA HIS A 176 2.46 21.93 16.32
C HIS A 176 3.46 23.07 16.04
N GLY A 177 3.85 23.27 14.77
CA GLY A 177 4.82 24.29 14.36
C GLY A 177 6.29 23.93 14.63
N LYS A 178 6.59 22.67 14.97
CA LYS A 178 7.95 22.14 15.08
C LYS A 178 8.17 21.02 14.07
N GLU A 179 9.39 20.94 13.55
CA GLU A 179 9.85 19.80 12.76
C GLU A 179 10.07 18.62 13.69
N GLU A 180 9.31 17.55 13.49
CA GLU A 180 9.45 16.29 14.19
C GLU A 180 9.79 15.19 13.17
N MET A 181 10.81 14.39 13.49
CA MET A 181 11.16 13.22 12.70
C MET A 181 10.16 12.11 13.05
N GLN A 182 9.34 11.72 12.08
CA GLN A 182 8.41 10.63 12.24
C GLN A 182 8.88 9.40 11.46
N SER A 183 8.78 8.26 12.12
CA SER A 183 9.06 6.98 11.49
C SER A 183 8.08 6.73 10.33
N TRP A 184 8.50 5.94 9.35
CA TRP A 184 7.69 5.64 8.17
C TRP A 184 6.35 5.00 8.56
N GLU A 185 6.36 4.13 9.55
CA GLU A 185 5.21 3.40 10.04
C GLU A 185 4.17 4.35 10.68
N ILE A 186 4.63 5.26 11.54
CA ILE A 186 3.76 6.24 12.21
C ILE A 186 3.17 7.20 11.18
N SER A 187 4.01 7.75 10.30
CA SER A 187 3.57 8.73 9.29
C SER A 187 2.57 8.18 8.27
N HIS A 188 2.50 6.85 8.08
CA HIS A 188 1.64 6.21 7.10
C HIS A 188 0.42 5.50 7.70
N PHE A 189 0.43 5.17 9.00
CA PHE A 189 -0.63 4.34 9.60
C PHE A 189 -1.19 4.88 10.92
N ASP A 190 -0.55 5.84 11.58
CA ASP A 190 -1.04 6.36 12.85
C ASP A 190 -2.21 7.34 12.64
N GLN A 191 -3.26 7.18 13.45
CA GLN A 191 -4.50 7.96 13.43
C GLN A 191 -5.16 8.14 12.04
N MET A 192 -4.86 7.26 11.08
CA MET A 192 -5.45 7.32 9.75
C MET A 192 -6.77 6.55 9.70
N PRO A 193 -7.84 7.09 9.08
CA PRO A 193 -9.07 6.35 8.84
C PRO A 193 -8.79 5.04 8.10
N LEU A 194 -9.51 3.98 8.46
CA LEU A 194 -9.33 2.65 7.88
C LEU A 194 -9.36 2.68 6.36
N ILE A 195 -10.31 3.40 5.76
CA ILE A 195 -10.40 3.52 4.29
C ILE A 195 -9.14 4.16 3.69
N ALA A 196 -8.57 5.17 4.35
CA ALA A 196 -7.35 5.84 3.88
C ALA A 196 -6.15 4.89 3.92
N VAL A 197 -6.06 4.04 4.94
CA VAL A 197 -5.01 3.00 5.00
C VAL A 197 -5.19 1.97 3.89
N ILE A 198 -6.42 1.54 3.61
CA ILE A 198 -6.72 0.63 2.47
C ILE A 198 -6.31 1.27 1.14
N THR A 199 -6.70 2.52 0.91
CA THR A 199 -6.30 3.29 -0.29
C THR A 199 -4.78 3.42 -0.41
N LEU A 200 -4.09 3.67 0.70
CA LEU A 200 -2.64 3.78 0.74
C LEU A 200 -1.96 2.45 0.36
N LEU A 201 -2.45 1.33 0.88
CA LEU A 201 -1.95 0.00 0.51
C LEU A 201 -2.21 -0.29 -0.99
N SER A 202 -3.35 0.14 -1.54
CA SER A 202 -3.63 0.06 -2.98
C SER A 202 -2.69 0.95 -3.81
N LYS A 203 -2.31 2.11 -3.30
CA LYS A 203 -1.30 2.97 -3.93
C LYS A 203 0.06 2.26 -3.96
N MET A 204 0.47 1.63 -2.87
CA MET A 204 1.71 0.83 -2.83
C MET A 204 1.63 -0.37 -3.78
N GLN A 205 0.47 -1.03 -3.90
CA GLN A 205 0.27 -2.08 -4.90
C GLN A 205 0.43 -1.55 -6.33
N ASN A 206 0.03 -0.30 -6.57
CA ASN A 206 0.21 0.36 -7.86
C ASN A 206 1.69 0.67 -8.13
N ASP A 207 2.43 1.20 -7.15
CA ASP A 207 3.86 1.50 -7.30
C ASP A 207 4.73 0.25 -7.58
N VAL A 208 4.27 -0.92 -7.14
CA VAL A 208 4.94 -2.22 -7.37
C VAL A 208 4.73 -2.75 -8.79
N ARG A 209 3.66 -2.33 -9.49
CA ARG A 209 3.31 -2.81 -10.84
C ARG A 209 3.92 -1.94 -11.93
#